data_AF-A0A918VGV6-F1
#
_entry.id   AF-A0A918VGV6-F1
#
_cell.length_a   1.000
_cell.length_b   1.000
_cell.length_c   1.000
_cell.angle_alpha   90.00
_cell.angle_beta   90.00
_cell.angle_gamma   90.00
#
_symmetry.space_group_name_H-M   'P 1'
#
loop_
_entity.id
_entity.type
_entity.pdbx_description
1 polymer ?
#
loop_
_entity_poly.entity_id
_entity_poly.type
_entity_poly.pdbx_seq_one_letter_code
_entity_poly.pdbx_strand_id
1 'polypeptide(L)'
;MAVDLSFYKSPLSQELREQGREEGRQEGRVEGQTQRAAEDVLEVLEVRGLDIPEAVRARILGCDDPDTLRRWHRRAVITPSAEEIFTDDQDDQGRQDDQDGRPADG
;
A
#
# COMPACT_ATOMS: atom_id res chain seq x y z
N MET A 1 28.63 -26.03 -44.19
CA MET A 1 27.34 -26.64 -43.82
C MET A 1 26.61 -25.67 -42.91
N ALA A 2 25.43 -25.19 -43.29
CA ALA A 2 24.61 -24.35 -42.44
C ALA A 2 23.85 -25.26 -41.46
N VAL A 3 24.10 -25.10 -40.17
CA VAL A 3 23.27 -25.73 -39.14
C VAL A 3 21.91 -25.03 -39.16
N ASP A 4 20.86 -25.80 -39.44
CA ASP A 4 19.49 -25.29 -39.40
C ASP A 4 19.08 -25.04 -37.93
N LEU A 5 19.09 -23.77 -37.53
CA LEU A 5 18.69 -23.32 -36.19
C LEU A 5 17.18 -23.41 -35.96
N SER A 6 16.40 -23.87 -36.94
CA SER A 6 14.95 -24.11 -36.79
C SER A 6 14.64 -25.17 -35.73
N PHE A 7 15.59 -26.07 -35.43
CA PHE A 7 15.47 -27.08 -34.38
C PHE A 7 15.32 -26.46 -32.97
N TYR A 8 15.80 -25.22 -32.76
CA TYR A 8 15.68 -24.46 -31.51
C TYR A 8 14.41 -23.61 -31.41
N LYS A 9 13.56 -23.60 -32.44
CA LYS A 9 12.20 -23.04 -32.36
C LYS A 9 11.20 -24.18 -32.09
N SER A 10 11.42 -24.89 -30.99
CA SER A 10 10.44 -25.85 -30.46
C SER A 10 9.20 -25.10 -29.98
N PRO A 11 7.98 -25.68 -30.05
CA PRO A 11 6.79 -25.17 -29.38
C PRO A 11 7.06 -24.77 -27.91
N LEU A 12 7.95 -25.51 -27.25
CA LEU A 12 8.44 -25.22 -25.89
C LEU A 12 9.07 -23.82 -25.75
N SER A 13 9.76 -23.35 -26.79
CA SER A 13 10.39 -22.01 -26.85
C SER A 13 9.40 -20.88 -27.16
N GLN A 14 8.20 -21.22 -27.63
CA GLN A 14 7.09 -20.28 -27.80
C GLN A 14 6.27 -20.22 -26.50
N GLU A 15 5.96 -21.37 -25.90
CA GLU A 15 5.29 -21.49 -24.60
C GLU A 15 6.06 -20.76 -23.49
N LEU A 16 7.38 -20.95 -23.39
CA LEU A 16 8.22 -20.22 -22.42
C LEU A 16 8.20 -18.69 -22.61
N ARG A 17 8.04 -18.22 -23.87
CA ARG A 17 7.93 -16.78 -24.16
C ARG A 17 6.54 -16.23 -23.93
N GLU A 18 5.51 -17.06 -23.99
CA GLU A 18 4.14 -16.69 -23.64
C GLU A 18 3.96 -16.66 -22.12
N GLN A 19 4.44 -17.68 -21.41
CA GLN A 19 4.46 -17.72 -19.94
C GLN A 19 5.22 -16.53 -19.34
N GLY A 20 6.44 -16.24 -19.81
CA GLY A 20 7.19 -15.07 -19.32
C GLY A 20 6.52 -13.73 -19.63
N ARG A 21 5.67 -13.64 -20.67
CA ARG A 21 4.86 -12.44 -20.95
C ARG A 21 3.61 -12.36 -20.09
N GLU A 22 3.06 -13.47 -19.66
CA GLU A 22 1.93 -13.52 -18.73
C GLU A 22 2.37 -13.18 -17.33
N GLU A 23 3.44 -13.80 -16.84
CA GLU A 23 4.08 -13.52 -15.56
C GLU A 23 4.48 -12.05 -15.46
N GLY A 24 5.22 -11.51 -16.44
CA GLY A 24 5.63 -10.09 -16.42
C GLY A 24 4.45 -9.10 -16.54
N ARG A 25 3.33 -9.48 -17.16
CA ARG A 25 2.11 -8.64 -17.17
C ARG A 25 1.38 -8.69 -15.84
N GLN A 26 1.42 -9.83 -15.16
CA GLN A 26 0.77 -10.00 -13.86
C GLN A 26 1.57 -9.24 -12.78
N GLU A 27 2.88 -9.41 -12.75
CA GLU A 27 3.80 -8.68 -11.86
C GLU A 27 3.66 -7.16 -12.07
N GLY A 28 3.76 -6.67 -13.30
CA GLY A 28 3.63 -5.23 -13.58
C GLY A 28 2.23 -4.65 -13.29
N ARG A 29 1.17 -5.47 -13.28
CA ARG A 29 -0.17 -5.03 -12.85
C ARG A 29 -0.28 -4.91 -11.34
N VAL A 30 0.32 -5.84 -10.61
CA VAL A 30 0.32 -5.81 -9.14
C VAL A 30 1.15 -4.62 -8.65
N GLU A 31 2.37 -4.47 -9.16
CA GLU A 31 3.24 -3.32 -8.84
C GLU A 31 2.56 -1.98 -9.19
N GLY A 32 1.94 -1.91 -10.38
CA GLY A 32 1.22 -0.70 -10.79
C GLY A 32 -0.02 -0.38 -9.95
N GLN A 33 -0.70 -1.38 -9.40
CA GLN A 33 -1.85 -1.17 -8.51
C GLN A 33 -1.41 -0.66 -7.14
N THR A 34 -0.35 -1.23 -6.59
CA THR A 34 0.19 -0.83 -5.30
C THR A 34 0.76 0.59 -5.34
N GLN A 35 1.58 0.90 -6.36
CA GLN A 35 2.12 2.25 -6.56
C GLN A 35 0.99 3.28 -6.68
N ARG A 36 -0.05 2.96 -7.46
CA ARG A 36 -1.20 3.85 -7.61
C ARG A 36 -1.96 4.04 -6.30
N ALA A 37 -2.16 2.98 -5.52
CA ALA A 37 -2.81 3.10 -4.22
C ALA A 37 -2.01 3.96 -3.24
N ALA A 38 -0.67 3.92 -3.30
CA ALA A 38 0.20 4.80 -2.51
C ALA A 38 0.06 6.28 -2.96
N GLU A 39 0.01 6.52 -4.26
CA GLU A 39 -0.23 7.85 -4.83
C GLU A 39 -1.60 8.41 -4.43
N ASP A 40 -2.66 7.58 -4.46
CA ASP A 40 -4.01 7.98 -4.04
C ASP A 40 -4.04 8.45 -2.57
N VAL A 41 -3.29 7.80 -1.67
CA VAL A 41 -3.19 8.22 -0.26
C VAL A 41 -2.55 9.60 -0.15
N LEU A 42 -1.45 9.83 -0.88
CA LEU A 42 -0.75 11.12 -0.87
C LEU A 42 -1.63 12.22 -1.45
N GLU A 43 -2.35 11.95 -2.54
CA GLU A 43 -3.27 12.91 -3.16
C GLU A 43 -4.35 13.36 -2.17
N VAL A 44 -4.93 12.45 -1.39
CA VAL A 44 -5.92 12.82 -0.37
C VAL A 44 -5.31 13.75 0.69
N LEU A 45 -4.11 13.46 1.17
CA LEU A 45 -3.43 14.30 2.16
C LEU A 45 -3.11 15.70 1.59
N GLU A 46 -2.66 15.77 0.34
CA GLU A 46 -2.38 17.03 -0.37
C GLU A 46 -3.65 17.86 -0.59
N VAL A 47 -4.75 17.23 -1.03
CA VAL A 47 -6.06 17.88 -1.24
C VAL A 47 -6.62 18.45 0.07
N ARG A 48 -6.35 17.78 1.19
CA ARG A 48 -6.73 18.28 2.53
C ARG A 48 -5.82 19.40 3.03
N GLY A 49 -4.72 19.69 2.35
CA GLY A 49 -3.74 20.69 2.75
C GLY A 49 -2.98 20.29 4.01
N LEU A 50 -2.83 18.99 4.25
CA LEU A 50 -2.01 18.50 5.36
C LEU A 50 -0.54 18.56 4.96
N ASP A 51 0.32 18.95 5.90
CA ASP A 51 1.76 18.85 5.69
C ASP A 51 2.13 17.36 5.66
N ILE A 52 2.89 16.96 4.64
CA ILE A 52 3.30 15.57 4.44
C ILE A 52 4.81 15.53 4.62
N PRO A 53 5.30 15.15 5.81
CA PRO A 53 6.73 14.97 6.01
C PRO A 53 7.30 13.92 5.05
N GLU A 54 8.54 14.11 4.62
CA GLU A 54 9.22 13.16 3.73
C GLU A 54 9.23 11.73 4.28
N ALA A 55 9.32 11.57 5.61
CA ALA A 55 9.25 10.26 6.27
C ALA A 55 7.88 9.57 6.06
N VAL A 56 6.79 10.33 6.06
CA VAL A 56 5.43 9.82 5.80
C VAL A 56 5.30 9.43 4.33
N ARG A 57 5.77 10.30 3.42
CA ARG A 57 5.78 10.04 1.97
C ARG A 57 6.57 8.78 1.63
N ALA A 58 7.79 8.64 2.15
CA ALA A 58 8.63 7.47 1.93
C ALA A 58 7.98 6.18 2.47
N ARG A 59 7.30 6.26 3.62
CA ARG A 59 6.60 5.11 4.21
C ARG A 59 5.40 4.67 3.37
N ILE A 60 4.66 5.61 2.80
CA ILE A 60 3.51 5.31 1.92
C ILE A 60 4.00 4.68 0.62
N LEU A 61 4.99 5.28 -0.03
CA LEU A 61 5.56 4.79 -1.30
C LEU A 61 6.31 3.46 -1.16
N GLY A 62 6.87 3.18 0.02
CA GLY A 62 7.54 1.91 0.31
C GLY A 62 6.61 0.79 0.80
N CYS A 63 5.29 1.00 0.80
CA CYS A 63 4.34 -0.02 1.24
C CYS A 63 3.88 -0.87 0.05
N ASP A 64 4.20 -2.17 0.10
CA ASP A 64 3.84 -3.11 -0.97
C ASP A 64 2.48 -3.83 -0.75
N ASP A 65 1.72 -3.45 0.29
CA ASP A 65 0.45 -4.07 0.65
C ASP A 65 -0.76 -3.19 0.26
N PRO A 66 -1.51 -3.56 -0.79
CA PRO A 66 -2.68 -2.81 -1.25
C PRO A 66 -3.77 -2.66 -0.19
N ASP A 67 -3.96 -3.64 0.69
CA ASP A 67 -4.99 -3.57 1.73
C ASP A 67 -4.62 -2.58 2.82
N THR A 68 -3.33 -2.51 3.17
CA THR A 68 -2.79 -1.48 4.07
C THR A 68 -2.93 -0.09 3.45
N LEU A 69 -2.52 0.10 2.19
CA LEU A 69 -2.68 1.38 1.48
C LEU A 69 -4.15 1.83 1.41
N ARG A 70 -5.08 0.89 1.18
CA ARG A 70 -6.51 1.17 1.16
C ARG A 70 -7.06 1.60 2.53
N ARG A 71 -6.53 1.05 3.63
CA ARG A 71 -6.87 1.51 5.00
C ARG A 71 -6.35 2.92 5.24
N TRP A 72 -5.08 3.19 4.89
CA TRP A 72 -4.49 4.52 5.01
C TRP A 72 -5.23 5.54 4.17
N HIS A 73 -5.67 5.19 2.97
CA HIS A 73 -6.46 6.08 2.11
C HIS A 73 -7.76 6.50 2.79
N ARG A 74 -8.50 5.55 3.38
CA ARG A 74 -9.74 5.86 4.11
C ARG A 74 -9.48 6.76 5.32
N ARG A 75 -8.37 6.54 6.04
CA ARG A 75 -7.98 7.35 7.20
C ARG A 75 -7.53 8.75 6.80
N ALA A 76 -6.78 8.87 5.72
CA ALA A 76 -6.32 10.14 5.18
C ALA A 76 -7.48 11.11 4.89
N VAL A 77 -8.71 10.62 4.70
CA VAL A 77 -9.93 11.44 4.55
C VAL A 77 -10.44 12.05 5.86
N ILE A 78 -10.18 11.40 7.01
CA ILE A 78 -10.72 11.80 8.32
C ILE A 78 -9.67 12.32 9.31
N THR A 79 -8.42 11.87 9.24
CA THR A 79 -7.38 12.20 10.25
C THR A 79 -6.98 13.68 10.18
N PRO A 80 -6.69 14.34 11.30
CA PRO A 80 -6.25 15.73 11.31
C PRO A 80 -4.79 15.92 10.91
N SER A 81 -4.00 14.84 10.82
CA SER A 81 -2.59 14.86 10.42
C SER A 81 -2.23 13.67 9.52
N ALA A 82 -1.10 13.79 8.82
CA ALA A 82 -0.60 12.76 7.91
C ALA A 82 -0.01 11.55 8.67
N GLU A 83 0.51 11.75 9.87
CA GLU A 83 1.08 10.70 10.72
C GLU A 83 -0.01 9.80 11.32
N GLU A 84 -1.17 10.37 11.62
CA GLU A 84 -2.31 9.64 12.19
C GLU A 84 -2.96 8.65 11.22
N ILE A 85 -2.57 8.63 9.94
CA ILE A 85 -3.04 7.58 9.02
C ILE A 85 -2.48 6.19 9.40
N PHE A 86 -1.37 6.14 10.17
CA PHE A 86 -0.67 4.91 10.49
C PHE A 86 -1.07 4.27 11.81
N THR A 87 -1.72 4.99 12.72
CA THR A 87 -2.24 4.40 13.96
C THR A 87 -3.35 3.42 13.59
N ASP A 88 -3.37 2.24 14.19
CA ASP A 88 -4.49 1.30 14.01
C ASP A 88 -5.61 1.68 14.98
N ASP A 89 -6.84 1.19 14.79
CA ASP A 89 -8.01 1.45 15.65
C ASP A 89 -7.86 0.99 17.13
N GLN A 90 -6.65 0.67 17.58
CA GLN A 90 -6.33 0.14 18.91
C GLN A 90 -5.91 1.21 19.93
N ASP A 91 -5.54 2.42 19.51
CA ASP A 91 -5.07 3.46 20.45
C ASP A 91 -6.22 4.23 21.15
N ASP A 92 -7.47 4.07 20.69
CA ASP A 92 -8.64 4.73 21.28
C ASP A 92 -9.33 3.88 22.37
N GLN A 93 -8.94 2.60 22.55
CA GLN A 93 -9.52 1.69 23.55
C GLN A 93 -8.81 1.72 24.92
N GLY A 94 -7.79 2.56 25.10
CA GLY A 94 -6.97 2.60 26.32
C GLY A 94 -7.34 3.65 27.37
N ARG A 95 -8.38 4.49 27.17
CA ARG A 95 -8.68 5.62 28.07
C ARG A 95 -10.02 5.56 28.78
N GLN A 96 -10.66 4.39 28.82
CA GLN A 96 -11.98 4.23 29.42
C GLN A 96 -11.96 3.52 30.78
N ASP A 97 -10.91 3.72 31.61
CA ASP A 97 -10.80 3.11 32.95
C ASP A 97 -10.48 4.12 34.08
N ASP A 98 -10.84 5.40 33.93
CA ASP A 98 -10.65 6.43 34.99
C ASP A 98 -11.94 7.18 35.36
N GLN A 99 -13.10 6.54 35.28
CA GLN A 99 -14.37 7.10 35.77
C GLN A 99 -15.15 6.10 36.64
N ASP A 100 -14.51 5.62 37.71
CA ASP A 100 -15.17 5.04 38.89
C ASP A 100 -14.28 5.35 40.09
N GLY A 101 -14.65 6.05 41.16
CA GLY A 101 -15.89 6.68 41.55
C GLY A 101 -15.61 7.47 42.85
N ARG A 102 -16.16 8.68 42.92
CA ARG A 102 -16.46 9.50 44.12
C ARG A 102 -15.33 9.89 45.11
N PRO A 103 -15.28 11.16 45.54
CA PRO A 103 -14.55 11.53 46.75
C PRO A 103 -15.29 10.98 47.99
N ALA A 104 -14.58 10.24 48.83
CA ALA A 104 -15.00 10.03 50.22
C ALA A 104 -14.57 11.28 51.00
N ASP A 105 -15.44 12.28 51.02
CA ASP A 105 -15.36 13.42 51.93
C ASP A 105 -16.19 13.12 53.19
N GLY A 106 -15.58 13.35 54.35
CA GLY A 106 -16.22 13.68 55.65
C GLY A 106 -17.02 12.61 56.39
#